data_AF-A0A433VCV2-F1
#
_entry.id   AF-A0A433VCV2-F1
#
_cell.length_a   1.000
_cell.length_b   1.000
_cell.length_c   1.000
_cell.angle_alpha   90.00
_cell.angle_beta   90.00
_cell.angle_gamma   90.00
#
_symmetry.space_group_name_H-M   'P 1'
#
loop_
_entity.id
_entity.type
_entity.pdbx_description
1 polymer ?
#
loop_
_entity_poly.entity_id
_entity_poly.type
_entity_poly.pdbx_seq_one_letter_code
_entity_poly.pdbx_strand_id
1 'polypeptide(L)'
;MEPEEYCRKWVPIYQDKKPGERGYRAACIRELARVSGVKGTTIDINWGSDFSERPSYLPKMLALAHTINLMKQMFSQAPGTFKDEIMFEPMEPKDFCAKWVPRKSNFKPGEYGYRKECCEFLASLTGYNEDTCSNWLSTPSDVPKLARMYFRLLDTVWEIDKLLPKNVNNFKE
;
A
#
# COMPACT_ATOMS: atom_id res chain seq x y z
N MET A 1 -7.10 -7.95 -4.96
CA MET A 1 -6.14 -9.07 -5.11
C MET A 1 -6.30 -9.97 -3.91
N GLU A 2 -6.61 -11.24 -4.13
CA GLU A 2 -6.82 -12.20 -3.05
C GLU A 2 -5.49 -12.69 -2.45
N PRO A 3 -5.45 -13.16 -1.18
CA PRO A 3 -4.22 -13.65 -0.56
C PRO A 3 -3.54 -14.77 -1.35
N GLU A 4 -4.30 -15.74 -1.85
CA GLU A 4 -3.75 -16.83 -2.65
C GLU A 4 -3.10 -16.32 -3.94
N GLU A 5 -3.76 -15.38 -4.63
CA GLU A 5 -3.26 -14.75 -5.84
C GLU A 5 -1.96 -13.99 -5.55
N TYR A 6 -1.94 -13.19 -4.48
CA TYR A 6 -0.77 -12.46 -4.04
C TYR A 6 0.40 -13.40 -3.73
N CYS A 7 0.14 -14.45 -2.93
CA CYS A 7 1.16 -15.41 -2.55
C CYS A 7 1.69 -16.18 -3.75
N ARG A 8 0.83 -16.59 -4.69
CA ARG A 8 1.23 -17.31 -5.91
C ARG A 8 2.21 -16.49 -6.74
N LYS A 9 2.02 -15.17 -6.77
CA LYS A 9 2.86 -14.25 -7.53
C LYS A 9 4.18 -13.91 -6.83
N TRP A 10 4.13 -13.65 -5.51
CA TRP A 10 5.25 -13.01 -4.81
C TRP A 10 6.07 -13.94 -3.90
N VAL A 11 5.48 -15.01 -3.37
CA VAL A 11 6.21 -15.95 -2.50
C VAL A 11 7.36 -16.65 -3.26
N PRO A 12 7.21 -17.09 -4.52
CA PRO A 12 8.33 -17.68 -5.26
C PRO A 12 9.51 -16.71 -5.42
N ILE A 13 9.23 -15.41 -5.51
CA ILE A 13 10.25 -14.38 -5.75
C ILE A 13 10.99 -14.04 -4.45
N TYR A 14 10.28 -13.88 -3.34
CA TYR A 14 10.88 -13.40 -2.08
C TYR A 14 11.32 -14.50 -1.13
N GLN A 15 10.72 -15.68 -1.23
CA GLN A 15 10.93 -16.76 -0.26
C GLN A 15 11.45 -18.04 -0.91
N ASP A 16 11.61 -18.06 -2.24
CA ASP A 16 12.03 -19.24 -3.02
C ASP A 16 11.24 -20.50 -2.67
N LYS A 17 9.91 -20.34 -2.64
CA LYS A 17 8.93 -21.41 -2.43
C LYS A 17 7.85 -21.39 -3.49
N LYS A 18 7.62 -22.51 -4.15
CA LYS A 18 6.59 -22.67 -5.18
C LYS A 18 5.29 -23.20 -4.59
N PRO A 19 4.13 -22.87 -5.20
CA PRO A 19 2.86 -23.48 -4.82
C PRO A 19 2.95 -25.01 -4.82
N GLY A 20 2.46 -25.65 -3.75
CA GLY A 20 2.52 -27.10 -3.56
C GLY A 20 3.77 -27.61 -2.85
N GLU A 21 4.82 -26.79 -2.70
CA GLU A 21 6.02 -27.19 -1.94
C GLU A 21 5.78 -27.14 -0.42
N ARG A 22 6.47 -28.04 0.31
CA ARG A 22 6.47 -28.01 1.78
C ARG A 22 6.97 -26.64 2.26
N GLY A 23 6.20 -26.02 3.14
CA GLY A 23 6.52 -24.70 3.71
C GLY A 23 6.03 -23.52 2.89
N TYR A 24 5.42 -23.73 1.71
CA TYR A 24 4.83 -22.66 0.91
C TYR A 24 3.77 -21.87 1.70
N ARG A 25 2.87 -22.57 2.40
CA ARG A 25 1.84 -21.91 3.22
C ARG A 25 2.43 -21.04 4.33
N ALA A 26 3.46 -21.53 5.02
CA ALA A 26 4.16 -20.76 6.05
C ALA A 26 4.84 -19.51 5.46
N ALA A 27 5.43 -19.63 4.26
CA ALA A 27 6.00 -18.49 3.55
C ALA A 27 4.93 -17.47 3.12
N CYS A 28 3.76 -17.94 2.68
CA CYS A 28 2.61 -17.09 2.39
C CYS A 28 2.14 -16.33 3.63
N ILE A 29 1.99 -17.00 4.79
CA ILE A 29 1.64 -16.35 6.05
C ILE A 29 2.65 -15.25 6.43
N ARG A 30 3.96 -15.50 6.26
CA ARG A 30 5.00 -14.50 6.54
C ARG A 30 4.85 -13.26 5.65
N GLU A 31 4.60 -13.43 4.36
CA GLU A 31 4.38 -12.30 3.45
C GLU A 31 3.09 -11.54 3.77
N LEU A 32 1.99 -12.25 4.05
CA LEU A 32 0.73 -11.62 4.46
C LEU A 32 0.87 -10.86 5.77
N ALA A 33 1.61 -11.39 6.74
CA ALA A 33 1.92 -10.72 8.00
C ALA A 33 2.71 -9.43 7.76
N ARG A 34 3.74 -9.50 6.90
CA ARG A 34 4.55 -8.33 6.52
C ARG A 34 3.71 -7.23 5.85
N VAL A 35 2.78 -7.60 4.98
CA VAL A 35 1.93 -6.66 4.22
C VAL A 35 0.82 -6.05 5.08
N SER A 36 0.13 -6.89 5.86
CA SER A 36 -1.03 -6.47 6.65
C SER A 36 -0.66 -5.86 8.00
N GLY A 37 0.56 -6.11 8.51
CA GLY A 37 0.95 -5.78 9.88
C GLY A 37 0.35 -6.70 10.94
N VAL A 38 -0.45 -7.70 10.55
CA VAL A 38 -1.05 -8.68 11.45
C VAL A 38 -0.03 -9.76 11.79
N LYS A 39 -0.03 -10.24 13.04
CA LYS A 39 0.88 -11.33 13.45
C LYS A 39 0.59 -12.60 12.66
N GLY A 40 1.63 -13.29 12.22
CA GLY A 40 1.50 -14.53 11.44
C GLY A 40 0.69 -15.61 12.14
N THR A 41 0.78 -15.72 13.47
CA THR A 41 -0.05 -16.65 14.27
C THR A 41 -1.53 -16.32 14.20
N THR A 42 -1.89 -15.04 14.23
CA THR A 42 -3.28 -14.58 14.06
C THR A 42 -3.80 -14.94 12.67
N ILE A 43 -2.98 -14.77 11.64
CA ILE A 43 -3.34 -15.16 10.26
C ILE A 43 -3.57 -16.66 10.17
N ASP A 44 -2.64 -17.45 10.72
CA ASP A 44 -2.67 -18.91 10.64
C ASP A 44 -3.92 -19.50 11.28
N ILE A 45 -4.32 -18.97 12.45
CA ILE A 45 -5.44 -19.48 13.24
C ILE A 45 -6.78 -18.90 12.76
N ASN A 46 -6.84 -17.59 12.46
CA ASN A 46 -8.13 -16.91 12.34
C ASN A 46 -8.60 -16.69 10.91
N TRP A 47 -7.74 -16.81 9.90
CA TRP A 47 -8.13 -16.49 8.51
C TRP A 47 -8.62 -17.71 7.73
N GLY A 48 -8.62 -18.89 8.33
CA GLY A 48 -8.95 -20.13 7.64
C GLY A 48 -7.79 -20.66 6.78
N SER A 49 -7.90 -21.91 6.35
CA SER A 49 -6.86 -22.59 5.56
C SER A 49 -6.63 -21.95 4.19
N ASP A 50 -7.69 -21.35 3.63
CA ASP A 50 -7.79 -20.69 2.32
C ASP A 50 -7.84 -19.16 2.41
N PHE A 51 -7.66 -18.60 3.62
CA PHE A 51 -7.77 -17.16 3.89
C PHE A 51 -9.18 -16.57 3.67
N SER A 52 -10.23 -17.39 3.65
CA SER A 52 -11.63 -16.93 3.49
C SER A 52 -12.08 -15.97 4.59
N GLU A 53 -11.62 -16.16 5.83
CA GLU A 53 -11.97 -15.35 7.01
C GLU A 53 -11.04 -14.13 7.19
N ARG A 54 -10.28 -13.78 6.15
CA ARG A 54 -9.40 -12.61 6.17
C ARG A 54 -10.21 -11.30 6.34
N PRO A 55 -9.61 -10.24 6.92
CA PRO A 55 -10.25 -8.92 6.97
C PRO A 55 -10.58 -8.35 5.58
N SER A 56 -11.67 -7.58 5.51
CA SER A 56 -12.17 -6.97 4.26
C SER A 56 -11.21 -5.94 3.63
N TYR A 57 -10.36 -5.29 4.43
CA TYR A 57 -9.35 -4.34 3.94
C TYR A 57 -8.17 -5.02 3.23
N LEU A 58 -7.94 -6.31 3.48
CA LEU A 58 -6.74 -7.01 3.05
C LEU A 58 -6.53 -7.00 1.53
N PRO A 59 -7.55 -7.22 0.66
CA PRO A 59 -7.34 -7.25 -0.78
C PRO A 59 -6.87 -5.94 -1.38
N LYS A 60 -7.31 -4.83 -0.78
CA LYS A 60 -6.82 -3.50 -1.14
C LYS A 60 -5.34 -3.42 -0.76
N MET A 61 -4.98 -3.74 0.48
CA MET A 61 -3.59 -3.76 0.93
C MET A 61 -2.67 -4.66 0.09
N LEU A 62 -3.14 -5.83 -0.32
CA LEU A 62 -2.40 -6.73 -1.20
C LEU A 62 -2.25 -6.14 -2.60
N ALA A 63 -3.26 -5.45 -3.13
CA ALA A 63 -3.14 -4.71 -4.38
C ALA A 63 -2.12 -3.56 -4.26
N LEU A 64 -2.07 -2.86 -3.13
CA LEU A 64 -1.07 -1.82 -2.89
C LEU A 64 0.34 -2.41 -2.85
N ALA A 65 0.52 -3.49 -2.09
CA ALA A 65 1.78 -4.24 -2.03
C ALA A 65 2.17 -4.76 -3.42
N HIS A 66 1.20 -5.22 -4.22
CA HIS A 66 1.42 -5.68 -5.58
C HIS A 66 2.00 -4.56 -6.45
N THR A 67 1.38 -3.38 -6.43
CA THR A 67 1.83 -2.21 -7.20
C THR A 67 3.24 -1.78 -6.77
N ILE A 68 3.53 -1.73 -5.46
CA ILE A 68 4.87 -1.43 -4.95
C ILE A 68 5.89 -2.44 -5.47
N ASN A 69 5.58 -3.73 -5.42
CA ASN A 69 6.48 -4.77 -5.88
C ASN A 69 6.72 -4.72 -7.39
N LEU A 70 5.70 -4.43 -8.19
CA LEU A 70 5.85 -4.22 -9.64
C LEU A 70 6.77 -3.04 -9.94
N MET A 71 6.58 -1.92 -9.26
CA MET A 71 7.44 -0.75 -9.46
C MET A 71 8.89 -1.08 -9.08
N LYS A 72 9.13 -1.75 -7.96
CA LYS A 72 10.48 -2.22 -7.60
C LYS A 72 11.10 -3.07 -8.69
N GLN A 73 10.36 -3.99 -9.30
CA GLN A 73 10.86 -4.81 -10.41
C GLN A 73 11.20 -3.94 -11.64
N MET A 74 10.34 -2.99 -12.00
CA MET A 74 10.60 -2.07 -13.11
C MET A 74 11.87 -1.25 -12.90
N PHE A 75 12.05 -0.68 -11.69
CA PHE A 75 13.22 0.14 -11.38
C PHE A 75 14.50 -0.69 -11.24
N SER A 76 14.42 -1.93 -10.75
CA SER A 76 15.57 -2.84 -10.70
C SER A 76 16.14 -3.17 -12.09
N GLN A 77 15.36 -2.96 -13.16
CA GLN A 77 15.76 -3.22 -14.54
C GLN A 77 16.16 -1.94 -15.30
N ALA A 78 16.02 -0.75 -14.70
CA ALA A 78 16.32 0.52 -15.35
C ALA A 78 17.84 0.84 -15.30
N PRO A 79 18.50 1.14 -16.43
CA PRO A 79 19.89 1.55 -16.43
C PRO A 79 20.02 3.01 -15.93
N GLY A 80 20.65 3.20 -14.77
CA GLY A 80 21.12 4.50 -14.27
C GLY A 80 20.33 5.10 -13.09
N THR A 81 21.10 5.54 -12.08
CA THR A 81 20.90 6.57 -11.01
C THR A 81 19.51 6.93 -10.46
N PHE A 82 18.45 6.17 -10.69
CA PHE A 82 17.26 6.26 -9.84
C PHE A 82 17.58 5.55 -8.53
N LYS A 83 17.98 6.32 -7.51
CA LYS A 83 18.19 5.75 -6.18
C LYS A 83 16.81 5.31 -5.65
N ASP A 84 16.62 4.01 -5.50
CA ASP A 84 15.48 3.38 -4.80
C ASP A 84 15.14 4.11 -3.49
N GLU A 85 16.15 4.71 -2.84
CA GLU A 85 16.05 5.48 -1.61
C GLU A 85 15.05 6.65 -1.69
N ILE A 86 14.92 7.36 -2.81
CA ILE A 86 14.06 8.57 -2.89
C ILE A 86 12.59 8.19 -3.16
N MET A 87 12.35 7.27 -4.09
CA MET A 87 10.98 6.88 -4.47
C MET A 87 10.27 6.05 -3.38
N PHE A 88 11.03 5.32 -2.56
CA PHE A 88 10.47 4.45 -1.52
C PHE A 88 10.67 4.96 -0.10
N GLU A 89 11.13 6.21 0.07
CA GLU A 89 11.19 6.86 1.37
C GLU A 89 9.78 6.97 2.00
N PRO A 90 9.53 6.42 3.19
CA PRO A 90 8.21 6.46 3.81
C PRO A 90 7.68 7.90 3.97
N MET A 91 6.43 8.13 3.60
CA MET A 91 5.74 9.42 3.84
C MET A 91 4.75 9.25 4.99
N GLU A 92 4.79 10.17 5.96
CA GLU A 92 3.84 10.15 7.06
C GLU A 92 2.43 10.54 6.59
N PRO A 93 1.36 9.93 7.15
CA PRO A 93 -0.01 10.22 6.76
C PRO A 93 -0.37 11.70 6.89
N LYS A 94 0.16 12.37 7.91
CA LYS A 94 -0.08 13.80 8.17
C LYS A 94 0.47 14.68 7.04
N ASP A 95 1.70 14.40 6.60
CA ASP A 95 2.35 15.14 5.52
C ASP A 95 1.67 14.86 4.17
N PHE A 96 1.31 13.60 3.93
CA PHE A 96 0.54 13.21 2.75
C PHE A 96 -0.80 13.96 2.70
N CYS A 97 -1.53 14.00 3.81
CA CYS A 97 -2.80 14.72 3.88
C CYS A 97 -2.60 16.23 3.69
N ALA A 98 -1.61 16.84 4.36
CA ALA A 98 -1.33 18.27 4.24
C ALA A 98 -1.06 18.70 2.79
N LYS A 99 -0.45 17.82 2.00
CA LYS A 99 -0.18 18.06 0.59
C LYS A 99 -1.39 17.80 -0.31
N TRP A 100 -2.13 16.72 -0.09
CA TRP A 100 -3.10 16.22 -1.06
C TRP A 100 -4.57 16.50 -0.73
N VAL A 101 -4.94 16.57 0.54
CA VAL A 101 -6.33 16.89 0.93
C VAL A 101 -6.76 18.25 0.36
N PRO A 102 -5.97 19.34 0.46
CA PRO A 102 -6.37 20.64 -0.13
C PRO A 102 -6.43 20.67 -1.66
N ARG A 103 -5.88 19.64 -2.32
CA ARG A 103 -5.85 19.51 -3.79
C ARG A 103 -6.98 18.62 -4.32
N LYS A 104 -7.51 17.74 -3.46
CA LYS A 104 -8.56 16.77 -3.79
C LYS A 104 -9.92 17.16 -3.17
N SER A 105 -9.90 18.00 -2.15
CA SER A 105 -11.05 18.54 -1.44
C SER A 105 -10.90 20.05 -1.24
N ASN A 106 -11.90 20.70 -0.63
CA ASN A 106 -11.86 22.12 -0.28
C ASN A 106 -11.30 22.40 1.12
N PHE A 107 -10.88 21.37 1.88
CA PHE A 107 -10.42 21.54 3.26
C PHE A 107 -8.91 21.80 3.34
N LYS A 108 -8.51 22.69 4.26
CA LYS A 108 -7.11 23.06 4.52
C LYS A 108 -6.65 22.69 5.93
N PRO A 109 -5.33 22.48 6.15
CA PRO A 109 -4.80 22.24 7.48
C PRO A 109 -5.20 23.34 8.47
N GLY A 110 -5.77 22.94 9.61
CA GLY A 110 -6.24 23.85 10.65
C GLY A 110 -7.73 24.21 10.57
N GLU A 111 -8.41 23.90 9.47
CA GLU A 111 -9.86 24.12 9.35
C GLU A 111 -10.66 23.05 10.12
N TYR A 112 -11.82 23.45 10.64
CA TYR A 112 -12.79 22.49 11.16
C TYR A 112 -13.20 21.51 10.06
N GLY A 113 -13.22 20.22 10.39
CA GLY A 113 -13.52 19.15 9.42
C GLY A 113 -12.31 18.61 8.66
N TYR A 114 -11.18 19.34 8.59
CA TYR A 114 -9.99 18.87 7.88
C TYR A 114 -9.50 17.49 8.33
N ARG A 115 -9.51 17.24 9.66
CA ARG A 115 -9.10 15.95 10.20
C ARG A 115 -10.01 14.80 9.73
N LYS A 116 -11.33 15.03 9.67
CA LYS A 116 -12.30 14.05 9.18
C LYS A 116 -12.05 13.73 7.72
N GLU A 117 -11.84 14.77 6.90
CA GLU A 117 -11.49 14.63 5.49
C GLU A 117 -10.19 13.84 5.30
N CYS A 118 -9.17 14.06 6.14
CA CYS A 118 -7.96 13.25 6.14
C CYS A 118 -8.27 11.76 6.38
N CYS A 119 -9.08 11.45 7.40
CA CYS A 119 -9.43 10.06 7.72
C CYS A 119 -10.18 9.37 6.58
N GLU A 120 -11.19 10.05 6.01
CA GLU A 120 -11.96 9.54 4.87
C GLU A 120 -11.06 9.32 3.65
N PHE A 121 -10.16 10.27 3.37
CA PHE A 121 -9.24 10.16 2.25
C PHE A 121 -8.28 8.97 2.42
N LEU A 122 -7.64 8.84 3.59
CA LEU A 122 -6.74 7.72 3.88
C LEU A 122 -7.47 6.36 3.87
N ALA A 123 -8.69 6.31 4.41
CA ALA A 123 -9.54 5.12 4.41
C ALA A 123 -9.89 4.69 2.98
N SER A 124 -10.23 5.64 2.11
CA SER A 124 -10.57 5.36 0.71
C SER A 124 -9.38 4.72 -0.05
N LEU A 125 -8.17 5.23 0.19
CA LEU A 125 -6.93 4.79 -0.47
C LEU A 125 -6.43 3.43 0.05
N THR A 126 -6.54 3.20 1.35
CA THR A 126 -5.91 2.03 1.99
C THR A 126 -6.88 0.89 2.28
N GLY A 127 -8.18 1.19 2.38
CA GLY A 127 -9.22 0.25 2.79
C GLY A 127 -9.37 0.07 4.29
N TYR A 128 -8.54 0.70 5.11
CA TYR A 128 -8.76 0.75 6.56
C TYR A 128 -9.98 1.60 6.90
N ASN A 129 -10.55 1.40 8.08
CA ASN A 129 -11.63 2.25 8.57
C ASN A 129 -11.09 3.62 9.04
N GLU A 130 -11.99 4.60 9.12
CA GLU A 130 -11.65 5.97 9.51
C GLU A 130 -11.07 6.05 10.92
N ASP A 131 -11.50 5.20 11.86
CA ASP A 131 -10.96 5.16 13.22
C ASP A 131 -9.49 4.76 13.23
N THR A 132 -9.12 3.76 12.44
CA THR A 132 -7.72 3.33 12.27
C THR A 132 -6.89 4.46 11.65
N CYS A 133 -7.43 5.13 10.62
CA CYS A 133 -6.77 6.29 10.01
C CYS A 133 -6.69 7.49 10.96
N SER A 134 -7.67 7.67 11.86
CA SER A 134 -7.62 8.68 12.92
C SER A 134 -6.50 8.37 13.91
N ASN A 135 -6.34 7.11 14.31
CA ASN A 135 -5.23 6.68 15.17
C ASN A 135 -3.89 6.94 14.49
N TRP A 136 -3.75 6.67 13.19
CA TRP A 136 -2.53 7.00 12.44
C TRP A 136 -2.15 8.48 12.48
N LEU A 137 -3.13 9.39 12.46
CA LEU A 137 -2.89 10.83 12.52
C LEU A 137 -2.51 11.33 13.94
N SER A 138 -2.86 10.56 14.97
CA SER A 138 -2.53 10.87 16.37
C SER A 138 -1.25 10.18 16.85
N THR A 139 -1.04 8.95 16.38
CA THR A 139 -0.04 8.02 16.89
C THR A 139 0.74 7.44 15.70
N PRO A 140 1.81 8.11 15.24
CA PRO A 140 2.56 7.69 14.07
C PRO A 140 3.10 6.26 14.17
N SER A 141 3.41 5.75 15.36
CA SER A 141 3.89 4.38 15.56
C SER A 141 2.90 3.29 15.11
N ASP A 142 1.61 3.61 15.02
CA ASP A 142 0.55 2.66 14.66
C ASP A 142 0.38 2.53 13.14
N VAL A 143 1.07 3.38 12.37
CA VAL A 143 1.00 3.39 10.91
C VAL A 143 1.80 2.21 10.36
N PRO A 144 1.18 1.28 9.60
CA PRO A 144 1.92 0.21 8.95
C PRO A 144 2.97 0.78 7.99
N LYS A 145 4.21 0.26 8.03
CA LYS A 145 5.29 0.70 7.14
C LYS A 145 4.88 0.70 5.67
N LEU A 146 4.11 -0.29 5.25
CA LEU A 146 3.62 -0.39 3.87
C LEU A 146 2.67 0.75 3.49
N ALA A 147 1.83 1.22 4.41
CA ALA A 147 0.95 2.37 4.15
C ALA A 147 1.78 3.64 3.90
N ARG A 148 2.84 3.87 4.69
CA ARG A 148 3.76 5.01 4.47
C ARG A 148 4.48 4.95 3.12
N MET A 149 4.93 3.76 2.72
CA MET A 149 5.53 3.55 1.40
C MET A 149 4.50 3.80 0.28
N TYR A 150 3.26 3.39 0.49
CA TYR A 150 2.20 3.61 -0.47
C TYR A 150 1.86 5.09 -0.64
N PHE A 151 1.83 5.86 0.45
CA PHE A 151 1.64 7.31 0.39
C PHE A 151 2.75 8.01 -0.40
N ARG A 152 4.01 7.62 -0.20
CA ARG A 152 5.13 8.13 -1.02
C ARG A 152 4.96 7.79 -2.50
N LEU A 153 4.50 6.58 -2.78
CA LEU A 153 4.28 6.14 -4.15
C LEU A 153 3.21 6.97 -4.84
N LEU A 154 2.06 7.13 -4.19
CA LEU A 154 0.98 7.98 -4.70
C LEU A 154 1.43 9.43 -4.86
N ASP A 155 2.19 9.95 -3.89
CA ASP A 155 2.77 11.30 -3.97
C ASP A 155 3.61 11.47 -5.23
N THR A 156 4.51 10.51 -5.48
CA THR A 156 5.40 10.52 -6.63
C THR A 156 4.62 10.42 -7.94
N VAL A 157 3.71 9.45 -8.05
CA VAL A 157 2.90 9.24 -9.25
C VAL A 157 2.03 10.46 -9.56
N TRP A 158 1.37 11.04 -8.56
CA TRP A 158 0.52 12.20 -8.76
C TRP A 158 1.30 13.50 -8.99
N GLU A 159 2.55 13.61 -8.55
CA GLU A 159 3.41 14.72 -8.99
C GLU A 159 3.87 14.52 -10.44
N ILE A 160 4.23 13.30 -10.85
CA ILE A 160 4.58 13.00 -12.25
C ILE A 160 3.40 13.29 -13.18
N ASP A 161 2.17 12.88 -12.81
CA ASP A 161 0.96 13.11 -13.59
C ASP A 161 0.73 14.60 -13.92
N LYS A 162 1.15 15.52 -13.04
CA LYS A 162 1.09 16.97 -13.29
C LYS A 162 2.13 17.46 -14.28
N LEU A 163 3.27 16.78 -14.33
CA LEU A 163 4.38 17.12 -15.22
C LEU A 163 4.16 16.55 -16.62
N LEU A 164 3.38 15.47 -16.74
CA LEU A 164 3.02 14.90 -18.03
C LEU A 164 2.02 15.81 -18.75
N PRO A 165 2.32 16.27 -19.98
CA PRO A 165 1.37 17.06 -20.75
C PRO A 165 0.13 16.20 -21.05
N LYS A 166 -1.07 16.76 -20.87
CA LYS A 166 -2.38 16.12 -21.08
C LYS A 166 -2.61 15.54 -22.50
N ASN A 167 -1.66 15.70 -23.42
CA ASN A 167 -1.74 15.33 -24.83
C ASN A 167 -1.20 13.93 -25.16
N VAL A 168 -0.79 13.12 -24.19
CA VAL A 168 -0.35 11.72 -24.42
C VAL A 168 -1.54 10.72 -24.41
N ASN A 169 -2.77 11.20 -24.59
CA ASN A 169 -3.96 10.35 -24.82
C ASN A 169 -4.33 10.18 -26.30
N ASN A 170 -3.38 10.38 -27.22
CA ASN A 170 -3.54 10.07 -28.65
C ASN A 170 -2.95 8.70 -29.04
N PHE A 171 -2.96 7.72 -28.13
CA PHE A 171 -3.01 6.32 -28.57
C PHE A 171 -4.47 5.97 -28.84
N LYS A 172 -4.98 6.48 -29.97
CA LYS A 172 -6.21 5.95 -30.56
C LYS A 172 -5.86 4.59 -31.18
N GLU A 173 -6.79 3.66 -30.93
CA GLU A 173 -6.94 2.33 -31.50
C GLU A 173 -6.74 2.25 -33.02
#